data_AF-A0A1K1NFQ6-F1
#
_entry.id   AF-A0A1K1NFQ6-F1
#
_cell.length_a   1.000
_cell.length_b   1.000
_cell.length_c   1.000
_cell.angle_alpha   90.00
_cell.angle_beta   90.00
_cell.angle_gamma   90.00
#
_symmetry.space_group_name_H-M   'P 1'
#
loop_
_entity.id
_entity.type
_entity.pdbx_description
1 polymer ?
#
loop_
_entity_poly.entity_id
_entity_poly.type
_entity_poly.pdbx_seq_one_letter_code
_entity_poly.pdbx_strand_id
1 'polypeptide(L)'
;MRIYKSLLSVLMACSFIGSSAALSPSEAFAENNISCNIYDTTIELESKEASGSISVDTAENGTVEAAELTETPFNVFDIYNAHQTYVKMHSGDKSLMYKKAEGIDVSYAQGKIDWQAVKDSGIDFAIIRAGYGNADKYPYQKDTWFQYNIDEAQKVGMDIGIYWYSYAYSPEEAREEAISCYNIIKDYNFKYPVYFDIEEEGQKKLPISEISAIIDVFCSTIESKGYSAGVYSFSSLLTSKVYQQVLDKYAVWVAHWDVKAPGYTGNYGMWQHSDKGRVNGIDTVVDLDHCYVNYPYLISPDTYEPDGTETDASVPIRPVNVNKGVASGIDVSVWQGKMDWDKVKASGIDYAMLRAGYGNLASQTDKYFEANIEGAEKAGIDCGAYWYSYAESPEDAVKEAEACLEVIDGHKFAYPIYYCVEDQCFASKSNKEISDIIKAFCSTLEKKGYYVGIKSYANFLTSRVDESVFADYDVWVAHYGVSKPEFSKNYNMWQYTNDGKLNGLSGSFNLDYAYLKFPEIMKKNHLNGF
;
A
#
# COMPACT_ATOMS: atom_id res chain seq x y z
N MET A 1 -60.22 28.77 -35.51
CA MET A 1 -59.40 28.27 -34.38
C MET A 1 -58.25 29.24 -34.16
N ARG A 2 -58.17 29.85 -32.97
CA ARG A 2 -57.25 30.92 -32.48
C ARG A 2 -55.79 30.42 -32.46
N ILE A 3 -54.76 31.13 -32.95
CA ILE A 3 -54.00 32.33 -32.49
C ILE A 3 -53.10 32.13 -31.24
N TYR A 4 -51.79 32.35 -31.45
CA TYR A 4 -50.68 32.80 -30.57
C TYR A 4 -50.99 33.28 -29.13
N LYS A 5 -50.10 32.96 -28.16
CA LYS A 5 -49.17 33.90 -27.43
C LYS A 5 -48.69 33.33 -26.09
N SER A 6 -47.49 33.80 -25.70
CA SER A 6 -46.90 33.74 -24.37
C SER A 6 -47.67 34.56 -23.33
N LEU A 7 -47.36 34.31 -22.04
CA LEU A 7 -47.19 35.24 -20.89
C LEU A 7 -47.75 34.62 -19.59
N LEU A 8 -46.94 34.59 -18.52
CA LEU A 8 -47.08 35.56 -17.42
C LEU A 8 -45.88 35.55 -16.46
N SER A 9 -45.38 36.76 -16.23
CA SER A 9 -44.47 37.23 -15.19
C SER A 9 -45.27 37.82 -14.01
N VAL A 10 -44.70 37.87 -12.80
CA VAL A 10 -44.95 38.97 -11.84
C VAL A 10 -43.64 39.37 -11.15
N LEU A 11 -43.39 40.68 -11.17
CA LEU A 11 -42.31 41.45 -10.54
C LEU A 11 -42.52 41.68 -9.04
N MET A 12 -41.45 42.04 -8.34
CA MET A 12 -41.46 43.25 -7.50
C MET A 12 -40.15 44.02 -7.65
N ALA A 13 -40.27 45.33 -7.85
CA ALA A 13 -39.19 46.32 -7.88
C ALA A 13 -39.58 47.49 -6.96
N CYS A 14 -38.60 48.12 -6.31
CA CYS A 14 -38.60 49.55 -6.01
C CYS A 14 -37.19 50.01 -5.61
N SER A 15 -36.78 51.15 -6.17
CA SER A 15 -35.44 51.76 -6.13
C SER A 15 -35.44 53.06 -5.32
N PHE A 16 -34.23 53.64 -5.16
CA PHE A 16 -33.82 55.06 -4.88
C PHE A 16 -33.20 55.31 -3.48
N ILE A 17 -32.21 56.20 -3.20
CA ILE A 17 -31.29 57.16 -3.90
C ILE A 17 -30.16 57.57 -2.92
N GLY A 18 -28.99 57.99 -3.43
CA GLY A 18 -28.14 59.09 -2.89
C GLY A 18 -26.70 58.69 -2.49
N SER A 19 -25.65 58.91 -3.31
CA SER A 19 -24.81 60.14 -3.52
C SER A 19 -24.20 60.73 -2.23
N SER A 20 -22.94 61.17 -2.09
CA SER A 20 -21.74 61.29 -2.93
C SER A 20 -20.61 61.92 -2.09
N ALA A 21 -19.34 61.67 -2.48
CA ALA A 21 -18.13 62.51 -2.33
C ALA A 21 -17.44 62.67 -0.94
N ALA A 22 -16.14 62.31 -0.86
CA ALA A 22 -15.03 63.27 -0.99
C ALA A 22 -13.61 62.66 -0.74
N LEU A 23 -12.71 62.87 -1.71
CA LEU A 23 -11.30 63.30 -1.63
C LEU A 23 -10.19 62.44 -0.96
N SER A 24 -9.22 62.04 -1.81
CA SER A 24 -7.79 61.74 -1.55
C SER A 24 -6.97 63.07 -1.36
N PRO A 25 -5.63 63.14 -1.03
CA PRO A 25 -4.55 62.25 -1.52
C PRO A 25 -3.25 62.04 -0.67
N SER A 26 -2.36 61.18 -1.22
CA SER A 26 -0.86 61.17 -1.19
C SER A 26 -0.16 60.72 0.11
N GLU A 27 0.93 59.93 0.15
CA GLU A 27 2.11 59.69 -0.73
C GLU A 27 2.63 58.23 -0.56
N ALA A 28 2.88 57.46 -1.65
CA ALA A 28 4.19 57.04 -2.22
C ALA A 28 4.82 55.78 -1.54
N PHE A 29 5.41 54.75 -2.17
CA PHE A 29 6.09 54.52 -3.46
C PHE A 29 5.91 53.04 -3.94
N ALA A 30 6.26 52.82 -5.22
CA ALA A 30 6.13 51.67 -6.12
C ALA A 30 6.43 50.22 -5.64
N GLU A 31 5.74 49.24 -6.27
CA GLU A 31 6.33 47.95 -6.68
C GLU A 31 5.53 47.23 -7.79
N ASN A 32 6.25 46.42 -8.58
CA ASN A 32 5.91 45.90 -9.91
C ASN A 32 4.81 44.81 -9.92
N ASN A 33 3.93 44.88 -10.93
CA ASN A 33 3.05 43.79 -11.35
C ASN A 33 3.75 42.88 -12.36
N ILE A 34 3.81 41.58 -12.08
CA ILE A 34 3.91 40.52 -13.10
C ILE A 34 2.89 39.43 -12.75
N SER A 35 1.85 39.32 -13.56
CA SER A 35 1.13 38.07 -13.75
C SER A 35 1.85 37.27 -14.83
N CYS A 36 2.04 35.97 -14.62
CA CYS A 36 2.48 35.07 -15.67
C CYS A 36 1.64 33.79 -15.63
N ASN A 37 0.96 33.56 -16.74
CA ASN A 37 0.26 32.35 -17.12
C ASN A 37 1.16 31.65 -18.14
N ILE A 38 1.53 30.39 -17.94
CA ILE A 38 2.29 29.60 -18.91
C ILE A 38 1.73 28.18 -18.95
N TYR A 39 0.83 27.96 -19.90
CA TYR A 39 0.84 26.77 -20.74
C TYR A 39 1.28 27.23 -22.14
N ASP A 40 1.85 26.31 -22.93
CA ASP A 40 2.38 26.47 -24.30
C ASP A 40 3.86 26.94 -24.33
N THR A 41 4.81 26.32 -25.03
CA THR A 41 4.80 25.52 -26.27
C THR A 41 6.07 24.63 -26.37
N THR A 42 5.97 23.61 -27.23
CA THR A 42 7.02 23.01 -28.08
C THR A 42 8.27 23.88 -28.35
N ILE A 43 9.45 23.24 -28.43
CA ILE A 43 10.65 23.81 -29.07
C ILE A 43 11.19 22.82 -30.11
N GLU A 44 11.03 23.22 -31.38
CA GLU A 44 11.94 22.87 -32.48
C GLU A 44 12.98 23.99 -32.65
N LEU A 45 14.15 23.53 -33.09
CA LEU A 45 15.40 24.16 -33.52
C LEU A 45 15.35 25.62 -34.01
N GLU A 46 16.38 26.41 -33.68
CA GLU A 46 17.23 27.05 -34.70
C GLU A 46 18.55 27.66 -34.15
N SER A 47 19.55 27.54 -35.01
CA SER A 47 20.98 27.84 -34.92
C SER A 47 21.37 29.31 -34.70
N LYS A 48 22.56 29.54 -34.14
CA LYS A 48 23.49 30.56 -34.67
C LYS A 48 24.96 30.31 -34.30
N GLU A 49 25.78 30.30 -35.35
CA GLU A 49 27.23 30.10 -35.37
C GLU A 49 28.02 31.23 -34.66
N ALA A 50 29.18 30.86 -34.12
CA ALA A 50 30.37 31.71 -34.16
C ALA A 50 31.64 30.85 -34.23
N SER A 51 32.50 31.24 -35.16
CA SER A 51 33.71 30.61 -35.67
C SER A 51 34.85 30.41 -34.66
N GLY A 52 35.53 29.27 -34.74
CA GLY A 52 36.87 29.06 -34.19
C GLY A 52 37.56 27.88 -34.89
N SER A 53 38.53 28.18 -35.75
CA SER A 53 39.31 27.20 -36.52
C SER A 53 40.44 26.57 -35.71
N ILE A 54 40.53 25.23 -35.67
CA ILE A 54 41.79 24.49 -35.48
C ILE A 54 41.76 23.25 -36.37
N SER A 55 42.79 23.12 -37.21
CA SER A 55 43.06 22.04 -38.16
C SER A 55 43.90 20.93 -37.54
N VAL A 56 43.61 19.63 -37.76
CA VAL A 56 44.61 18.56 -38.02
C VAL A 56 43.96 17.41 -38.82
N ASP A 57 44.80 16.85 -39.69
CA ASP A 57 44.69 15.87 -40.78
C ASP A 57 44.14 14.45 -40.51
N THR A 58 43.55 13.92 -41.61
CA THR A 58 43.47 12.56 -42.17
C THR A 58 43.86 11.31 -41.36
N ALA A 59 43.03 10.25 -41.42
CA ALA A 59 43.39 8.93 -41.97
C ALA A 59 42.22 7.92 -41.94
N GLU A 60 42.21 7.05 -42.94
CA GLU A 60 41.27 5.97 -43.28
C GLU A 60 41.09 4.91 -42.16
N ASN A 61 39.91 4.29 -42.05
CA ASN A 61 39.61 2.95 -42.62
C ASN A 61 38.47 2.25 -41.85
N GLY A 62 37.54 1.66 -42.62
CA GLY A 62 36.79 0.47 -42.21
C GLY A 62 35.54 0.70 -41.36
N THR A 63 34.42 1.00 -42.01
CA THR A 63 33.09 0.74 -41.45
C THR A 63 32.88 -0.77 -41.31
N VAL A 64 32.85 -1.25 -40.07
CA VAL A 64 32.14 -2.48 -39.71
C VAL A 64 30.71 -2.05 -39.42
N GLU A 65 29.72 -2.59 -40.14
CA GLU A 65 28.31 -2.40 -39.79
C GLU A 65 28.09 -2.97 -38.37
N ALA A 66 28.00 -2.08 -37.38
CA ALA A 66 27.37 -2.41 -36.12
C ALA A 66 25.88 -2.57 -36.42
N ALA A 67 25.35 -3.78 -36.22
CA ALA A 67 23.92 -3.97 -36.16
C ALA A 67 23.39 -3.04 -35.06
N GLU A 68 22.61 -2.03 -35.45
CA GLU A 68 21.84 -1.21 -34.52
C GLU A 68 20.96 -2.14 -33.69
N LEU A 69 21.34 -2.34 -32.43
CA LEU A 69 20.41 -2.74 -31.39
C LEU A 69 19.47 -1.54 -31.21
N THR A 70 18.38 -1.56 -31.97
CA THR A 70 17.24 -0.69 -31.68
C THR A 70 16.69 -1.15 -30.34
N GLU A 71 17.05 -0.44 -29.28
CA GLU A 71 16.36 -0.55 -28.00
C GLU A 71 14.88 -0.33 -28.30
N THR A 72 14.10 -1.41 -28.15
CA THR A 72 12.65 -1.29 -28.17
C THR A 72 12.30 -0.50 -26.91
N PRO A 73 11.71 0.69 -27.04
CA PRO A 73 11.43 1.54 -25.89
C PRO A 73 10.49 0.79 -24.95
N PHE A 74 10.85 0.85 -23.66
CA PHE A 74 10.11 0.34 -22.51
C PHE A 74 8.60 0.54 -22.68
N ASN A 75 7.88 -0.53 -22.99
CA ASN A 75 6.45 -0.46 -23.29
C ASN A 75 5.64 -0.55 -21.99
N VAL A 76 5.19 0.60 -21.50
CA VAL A 76 4.33 0.72 -20.31
C VAL A 76 3.03 -0.10 -20.42
N PHE A 77 2.58 -0.44 -21.63
CA PHE A 77 1.43 -1.31 -21.82
C PHE A 77 1.73 -2.78 -21.55
N ASP A 78 2.97 -3.24 -21.69
CA ASP A 78 3.35 -4.61 -21.33
C ASP A 78 3.38 -4.78 -19.81
N ILE A 79 3.74 -3.71 -19.07
CA ILE A 79 3.62 -3.64 -17.59
C ILE A 79 2.16 -3.59 -17.17
N TYR A 80 1.35 -2.76 -17.84
CA TYR A 80 -0.08 -2.72 -17.59
C TYR A 80 -0.73 -4.08 -17.85
N ASN A 81 -0.39 -4.76 -18.96
CA ASN A 81 -0.91 -6.07 -19.30
C ASN A 81 -0.41 -7.17 -18.36
N ALA A 82 0.85 -7.12 -17.91
CA ALA A 82 1.39 -8.00 -16.87
C ALA A 82 0.70 -7.77 -15.53
N HIS A 83 0.41 -6.52 -15.16
CA HIS A 83 -0.34 -6.16 -13.95
C HIS A 83 -1.82 -6.57 -14.05
N GLN A 84 -2.46 -6.42 -15.21
CA GLN A 84 -3.81 -6.95 -15.46
C GLN A 84 -3.81 -8.48 -15.42
N THR A 85 -2.75 -9.14 -15.88
CA THR A 85 -2.58 -10.60 -15.78
C THR A 85 -2.35 -11.02 -14.33
N TYR A 86 -1.56 -10.27 -13.55
CA TYR A 86 -1.39 -10.42 -12.11
C TYR A 86 -2.74 -10.30 -11.38
N VAL A 87 -3.49 -9.22 -11.58
CA VAL A 87 -4.84 -9.03 -11.00
C VAL A 87 -5.80 -10.15 -11.42
N LYS A 88 -5.68 -10.66 -12.66
CA LYS A 88 -6.49 -11.77 -13.16
C LYS A 88 -6.08 -13.13 -12.54
N MET A 89 -4.80 -13.37 -12.26
CA MET A 89 -4.30 -14.54 -11.52
C MET A 89 -4.66 -14.49 -10.03
N HIS A 90 -4.78 -13.29 -9.45
CA HIS A 90 -5.06 -13.07 -8.02
C HIS A 90 -6.55 -12.75 -7.73
N SER A 91 -7.43 -12.92 -8.73
CA SER A 91 -8.90 -12.85 -8.57
C SER A 91 -9.54 -14.22 -8.25
N GLY A 92 -8.70 -15.19 -7.88
CA GLY A 92 -9.07 -16.52 -7.42
C GLY A 92 -9.91 -16.54 -6.13
N ASP A 93 -10.45 -17.71 -5.79
CA ASP A 93 -11.18 -17.92 -4.54
C ASP A 93 -10.28 -17.50 -3.37
N LYS A 94 -10.72 -16.46 -2.63
CA LYS A 94 -9.95 -15.90 -1.52
C LYS A 94 -9.66 -16.92 -0.42
N SER A 95 -10.48 -17.97 -0.32
CA SER A 95 -10.25 -19.08 0.61
C SER A 95 -9.06 -19.97 0.23
N LEU A 96 -8.61 -19.90 -1.03
CA LEU A 96 -7.47 -20.67 -1.53
C LEU A 96 -6.18 -19.84 -1.54
N MET A 97 -6.22 -18.53 -1.30
CA MET A 97 -5.03 -17.67 -1.32
C MET A 97 -4.04 -17.96 -0.19
N TYR A 98 -4.51 -18.61 0.89
CA TYR A 98 -3.72 -18.86 2.09
C TYR A 98 -3.67 -20.34 2.43
N LYS A 99 -2.47 -20.81 2.70
CA LYS A 99 -2.19 -22.18 3.12
C LYS A 99 -1.05 -22.13 4.12
N LYS A 100 -1.26 -22.73 5.29
CA LYS A 100 -0.14 -22.95 6.23
C LYS A 100 0.62 -24.18 5.72
N ALA A 101 1.87 -23.99 5.35
CA ALA A 101 2.75 -25.06 4.89
C ALA A 101 4.08 -25.02 5.64
N GLU A 102 4.64 -26.21 5.90
CA GLU A 102 5.94 -26.40 6.54
C GLU A 102 6.99 -26.70 5.46
N GLY A 103 8.10 -25.98 5.46
CA GLY A 103 9.12 -26.08 4.42
C GLY A 103 10.54 -26.12 4.95
N ILE A 104 11.45 -26.34 4.02
CA ILE A 104 12.89 -26.23 4.23
C ILE A 104 13.52 -25.44 3.09
N ASP A 105 14.65 -24.79 3.35
CA ASP A 105 15.55 -24.34 2.30
C ASP A 105 16.90 -25.06 2.36
N VAL A 106 17.43 -25.39 1.18
CA VAL A 106 18.59 -26.27 1.03
C VAL A 106 19.54 -25.81 -0.06
N SER A 107 20.80 -26.17 0.12
CA SER A 107 21.88 -25.91 -0.83
C SER A 107 22.85 -27.09 -0.87
N TYR A 108 24.04 -26.88 -1.43
CA TYR A 108 25.16 -27.80 -1.30
C TYR A 108 25.47 -28.25 0.14
N ALA A 109 25.10 -27.44 1.15
CA ALA A 109 25.46 -27.67 2.54
C ALA A 109 24.85 -28.95 3.13
N GLN A 110 23.68 -29.38 2.63
CA GLN A 110 22.99 -30.58 3.09
C GLN A 110 23.51 -31.87 2.42
N GLY A 111 24.31 -31.75 1.35
CA GLY A 111 24.81 -32.90 0.62
C GLY A 111 23.71 -33.73 -0.05
N LYS A 112 23.83 -35.06 0.01
CA LYS A 112 22.83 -35.96 -0.59
C LYS A 112 21.59 -36.07 0.30
N ILE A 113 20.47 -35.58 -0.19
CA ILE A 113 19.18 -35.64 0.51
C ILE A 113 18.38 -36.87 0.05
N ASP A 114 17.76 -37.57 1.00
CA ASP A 114 16.69 -38.54 0.76
C ASP A 114 15.34 -37.81 0.75
N TRP A 115 14.91 -37.39 -0.44
CA TRP A 115 13.71 -36.58 -0.62
C TRP A 115 12.41 -37.30 -0.29
N GLN A 116 12.37 -38.64 -0.38
CA GLN A 116 11.20 -39.40 0.06
C GLN A 116 11.08 -39.34 1.58
N ALA A 117 12.19 -39.55 2.31
CA ALA A 117 12.20 -39.43 3.76
C ALA A 117 11.86 -38.01 4.25
N VAL A 118 12.30 -36.98 3.52
CA VAL A 118 11.93 -35.57 3.79
C VAL A 118 10.41 -35.39 3.63
N LYS A 119 9.84 -35.83 2.52
CA LYS A 119 8.40 -35.71 2.26
C LYS A 119 7.57 -36.49 3.29
N ASP A 120 7.99 -37.72 3.62
CA ASP A 120 7.35 -38.56 4.62
C ASP A 120 7.44 -37.98 6.05
N SER A 121 8.34 -37.01 6.27
CA SER A 121 8.45 -36.28 7.54
C SER A 121 7.42 -35.14 7.67
N GLY A 122 6.60 -34.91 6.65
CA GLY A 122 5.58 -33.85 6.64
C GLY A 122 6.09 -32.48 6.19
N ILE A 123 7.17 -32.45 5.40
CA ILE A 123 7.60 -31.23 4.69
C ILE A 123 6.78 -31.08 3.41
N ASP A 124 6.14 -29.93 3.24
CA ASP A 124 5.22 -29.62 2.15
C ASP A 124 5.92 -29.01 0.93
N PHE A 125 6.98 -28.23 1.16
CA PHE A 125 7.73 -27.56 0.09
C PHE A 125 9.24 -27.45 0.39
N ALA A 126 10.02 -27.16 -0.64
CA ALA A 126 11.43 -26.82 -0.49
C ALA A 126 11.86 -25.64 -1.38
N ILE A 127 12.69 -24.75 -0.84
CA ILE A 127 13.36 -23.69 -1.60
C ILE A 127 14.82 -24.10 -1.83
N ILE A 128 15.19 -24.37 -3.09
CA ILE A 128 16.48 -24.98 -3.42
C ILE A 128 17.41 -23.92 -4.02
N ARG A 129 18.65 -23.79 -3.53
CA ARG A 129 19.61 -22.85 -4.13
C ARG A 129 19.97 -23.25 -5.55
N ALA A 130 19.73 -22.38 -6.53
CA ALA A 130 20.20 -22.60 -7.91
C ALA A 130 21.67 -22.24 -8.09
N GLY A 131 22.11 -21.20 -7.41
CA GLY A 131 23.46 -20.68 -7.52
C GLY A 131 23.60 -19.36 -6.80
N TYR A 132 24.65 -18.64 -7.16
CA TYR A 132 25.01 -17.36 -6.57
C TYR A 132 25.84 -16.53 -7.53
N GLY A 133 25.94 -15.22 -7.30
CA GLY A 133 26.82 -14.36 -8.10
C GLY A 133 26.50 -14.37 -9.59
N ASN A 134 27.54 -14.37 -10.44
CA ASN A 134 27.46 -14.36 -11.89
C ASN A 134 27.95 -15.72 -12.45
N ALA A 135 27.05 -16.71 -12.44
CA ALA A 135 27.37 -18.08 -12.88
C ALA A 135 27.62 -18.19 -14.39
N ASP A 136 27.15 -17.24 -15.20
CA ASP A 136 27.49 -17.19 -16.63
C ASP A 136 28.99 -16.91 -16.82
N LYS A 137 29.57 -16.02 -16.00
CA LYS A 137 31.01 -15.73 -15.98
C LYS A 137 31.81 -16.76 -15.19
N TYR A 138 31.22 -17.30 -14.14
CA TYR A 138 31.86 -18.21 -13.21
C TYR A 138 31.01 -19.48 -13.01
N PRO A 139 31.09 -20.47 -13.93
CA PRO A 139 30.19 -21.63 -13.91
C PRO A 139 30.19 -22.47 -12.63
N TYR A 140 31.24 -22.38 -11.82
CA TYR A 140 31.31 -23.02 -10.51
C TYR A 140 30.37 -22.41 -9.46
N GLN A 141 29.75 -21.26 -9.76
CA GLN A 141 28.77 -20.61 -8.89
C GLN A 141 27.35 -21.17 -9.06
N LYS A 142 27.14 -22.11 -9.99
CA LYS A 142 25.97 -23.00 -9.95
C LYS A 142 26.09 -23.90 -8.73
N ASP A 143 25.02 -24.03 -7.94
CA ASP A 143 25.06 -24.90 -6.77
C ASP A 143 25.26 -26.37 -7.19
N THR A 144 26.26 -27.02 -6.60
CA THR A 144 26.70 -28.37 -6.98
C THR A 144 25.63 -29.45 -6.77
N TRP A 145 24.67 -29.22 -5.88
CA TRP A 145 23.59 -30.16 -5.60
C TRP A 145 22.25 -29.77 -6.24
N PHE A 146 22.16 -28.60 -6.89
CA PHE A 146 20.92 -28.10 -7.49
C PHE A 146 20.24 -29.13 -8.39
N GLN A 147 20.96 -29.69 -9.37
CA GLN A 147 20.39 -30.63 -10.34
C GLN A 147 19.82 -31.87 -9.65
N TYR A 148 20.60 -32.49 -8.75
CA TYR A 148 20.15 -33.66 -8.00
C TYR A 148 18.93 -33.32 -7.14
N ASN A 149 18.96 -32.20 -6.43
CA ASN A 149 17.88 -31.80 -5.52
C ASN A 149 16.58 -31.54 -6.28
N ILE A 150 16.64 -30.84 -7.42
CA ILE A 150 15.46 -30.62 -8.27
C ILE A 150 14.91 -31.95 -8.78
N ASP A 151 15.75 -32.78 -9.39
CA ASP A 151 15.31 -34.03 -10.01
C ASP A 151 14.69 -35.01 -9.00
N GLU A 152 15.30 -35.16 -7.82
CA GLU A 152 14.80 -36.09 -6.80
C GLU A 152 13.60 -35.54 -6.02
N ALA A 153 13.55 -34.24 -5.73
CA ALA A 153 12.39 -33.60 -5.11
C ALA A 153 11.16 -33.68 -6.03
N GLN A 154 11.33 -33.47 -7.34
CA GLN A 154 10.24 -33.59 -8.32
C GLN A 154 9.73 -35.04 -8.44
N LYS A 155 10.61 -36.05 -8.36
CA LYS A 155 10.20 -37.48 -8.41
C LYS A 155 9.24 -37.86 -7.30
N VAL A 156 9.39 -37.27 -6.12
CA VAL A 156 8.48 -37.50 -4.98
C VAL A 156 7.29 -36.54 -4.99
N GLY A 157 7.22 -35.62 -5.96
CA GLY A 157 6.17 -34.61 -6.09
C GLY A 157 6.24 -33.54 -5.01
N MET A 158 7.44 -33.16 -4.57
CA MET A 158 7.65 -32.02 -3.67
C MET A 158 7.34 -30.72 -4.43
N ASP A 159 6.68 -29.76 -3.78
CA ASP A 159 6.52 -28.43 -4.36
C ASP A 159 7.82 -27.62 -4.14
N ILE A 160 8.30 -26.97 -5.19
CA ILE A 160 9.65 -26.39 -5.21
C ILE A 160 9.61 -24.91 -5.57
N GLY A 161 10.44 -24.14 -4.86
CA GLY A 161 10.90 -22.81 -5.23
C GLY A 161 12.42 -22.77 -5.30
N ILE A 162 12.97 -21.61 -5.64
CA ILE A 162 14.41 -21.44 -5.84
C ILE A 162 14.89 -20.21 -5.08
N TYR A 163 16.16 -20.21 -4.66
CA TYR A 163 16.82 -18.97 -4.28
C TYR A 163 18.16 -18.77 -4.98
N TRP A 164 18.54 -17.50 -5.11
CA TRP A 164 19.81 -17.05 -5.69
C TRP A 164 20.53 -16.13 -4.71
N TYR A 165 21.65 -16.60 -4.18
CA TYR A 165 22.45 -15.84 -3.21
C TYR A 165 23.24 -14.74 -3.92
N SER A 166 23.05 -13.51 -3.48
CA SER A 166 23.56 -12.34 -4.19
C SER A 166 24.88 -11.81 -3.67
N TYR A 167 25.78 -11.50 -4.61
CA TYR A 167 26.96 -10.68 -4.38
C TYR A 167 26.85 -9.30 -5.04
N ALA A 168 25.67 -8.92 -5.55
CA ALA A 168 25.47 -7.66 -6.24
C ALA A 168 25.54 -6.46 -5.29
N TYR A 169 26.29 -5.43 -5.69
CA TYR A 169 26.38 -4.12 -5.05
C TYR A 169 25.83 -3.00 -5.95
N SER A 170 25.34 -3.35 -7.13
CA SER A 170 24.73 -2.43 -8.08
C SER A 170 23.55 -3.08 -8.81
N PRO A 171 22.60 -2.29 -9.32
CA PRO A 171 21.49 -2.83 -10.12
C PRO A 171 21.97 -3.57 -11.37
N GLU A 172 23.10 -3.18 -11.95
CA GLU A 172 23.67 -3.86 -13.13
C GLU A 172 24.16 -5.26 -12.76
N GLU A 173 24.92 -5.40 -11.67
CA GLU A 173 25.31 -6.72 -11.16
C GLU A 173 24.09 -7.57 -10.85
N ALA A 174 23.06 -7.00 -10.20
CA ALA A 174 21.81 -7.71 -9.91
C ALA A 174 21.12 -8.24 -11.18
N ARG A 175 21.21 -7.51 -12.30
CA ARG A 175 20.73 -7.96 -13.60
C ARG A 175 21.55 -9.13 -14.14
N GLU A 176 22.87 -9.07 -14.05
CA GLU A 176 23.75 -10.17 -14.46
C GLU A 176 23.48 -11.45 -13.65
N GLU A 177 23.27 -11.30 -12.34
CA GLU A 177 22.90 -12.39 -11.45
C GLU A 177 21.52 -12.98 -11.82
N ALA A 178 20.52 -12.14 -12.11
CA ALA A 178 19.20 -12.59 -12.54
C ALA A 178 19.25 -13.35 -13.88
N ILE A 179 20.08 -12.91 -14.83
CA ILE A 179 20.30 -13.61 -16.11
C ILE A 179 20.98 -14.97 -15.87
N SER A 180 21.99 -15.01 -15.01
CA SER A 180 22.67 -16.26 -14.63
C SER A 180 21.69 -17.24 -13.97
N CYS A 181 20.85 -16.74 -13.05
CA CYS A 181 19.79 -17.50 -12.41
C CYS A 181 18.83 -18.07 -13.45
N TYR A 182 18.28 -17.23 -14.33
CA TYR A 182 17.40 -17.65 -15.42
C TYR A 182 18.02 -18.75 -16.30
N ASN A 183 19.28 -18.59 -16.71
CA ASN A 183 19.96 -19.57 -17.56
C ASN A 183 20.06 -20.97 -16.94
N ILE A 184 20.12 -21.05 -15.61
CA ILE A 184 20.15 -22.31 -14.86
C ILE A 184 18.76 -22.90 -14.68
N ILE A 185 17.73 -22.06 -14.49
CA ILE A 185 16.39 -22.51 -14.09
C ILE A 185 15.37 -22.61 -15.23
N LYS A 186 15.65 -22.03 -16.40
CA LYS A 186 14.71 -21.87 -17.54
C LYS A 186 14.01 -23.14 -18.04
N ASP A 187 14.59 -24.31 -17.76
CA ASP A 187 14.05 -25.60 -18.20
C ASP A 187 13.14 -26.26 -17.12
N TYR A 188 12.89 -25.55 -16.01
CA TYR A 188 12.07 -26.02 -14.89
C TYR A 188 10.88 -25.10 -14.64
N ASN A 189 9.83 -25.68 -14.10
CA ASN A 189 8.67 -24.95 -13.59
C ASN A 189 8.64 -25.08 -12.06
N PHE A 190 8.29 -23.99 -11.39
CA PHE A 190 8.24 -23.91 -9.93
C PHE A 190 6.85 -23.51 -9.47
N LYS A 191 6.48 -23.99 -8.29
CA LYS A 191 5.22 -23.65 -7.61
C LYS A 191 5.42 -22.64 -6.49
N TYR A 192 6.66 -22.26 -6.24
CA TYR A 192 7.06 -21.19 -5.33
C TYR A 192 7.95 -20.18 -6.08
N PRO A 193 8.06 -18.93 -5.57
CA PRO A 193 8.87 -17.91 -6.21
C PRO A 193 10.35 -18.25 -6.33
N VAL A 194 11.02 -17.53 -7.23
CA VAL A 194 12.47 -17.41 -7.27
C VAL A 194 12.86 -16.25 -6.35
N TYR A 195 13.48 -16.57 -5.22
CA TYR A 195 13.88 -15.59 -4.22
C TYR A 195 15.28 -15.05 -4.49
N PHE A 196 15.39 -13.73 -4.47
CA PHE A 196 16.66 -13.01 -4.43
C PHE A 196 17.14 -12.91 -2.99
N ASP A 197 18.21 -13.62 -2.68
CA ASP A 197 18.78 -13.71 -1.34
C ASP A 197 19.87 -12.63 -1.17
N ILE A 198 19.55 -11.62 -0.35
CA ILE A 198 20.38 -10.43 -0.15
C ILE A 198 20.78 -10.28 1.33
N GLU A 199 21.99 -10.69 1.67
CA GLU A 199 22.40 -10.80 3.07
C GLU A 199 23.82 -10.29 3.38
N GLU A 200 24.57 -9.81 2.38
CA GLU A 200 25.97 -9.45 2.57
C GLU A 200 26.15 -8.29 3.55
N GLU A 201 27.14 -8.41 4.43
CA GLU A 201 27.52 -7.35 5.37
C GLU A 201 27.86 -6.03 4.68
N GLY A 202 28.40 -6.08 3.46
CA GLY A 202 28.66 -4.89 2.66
C GLY A 202 27.37 -4.23 2.17
N GLN A 203 26.36 -5.01 1.76
CA GLN A 203 25.07 -4.50 1.27
C GLN A 203 24.35 -3.70 2.37
N LYS A 204 24.50 -4.07 3.65
CA LYS A 204 23.92 -3.32 4.79
C LYS A 204 24.37 -1.86 4.86
N LYS A 205 25.51 -1.53 4.25
CA LYS A 205 26.11 -0.19 4.24
C LYS A 205 25.61 0.66 3.07
N LEU A 206 24.99 0.06 2.07
CA LEU A 206 24.40 0.78 0.95
C LEU A 206 23.18 1.61 1.42
N PRO A 207 22.90 2.73 0.73
CA PRO A 207 21.69 3.50 0.98
C PRO A 207 20.44 2.69 0.59
N ILE A 208 19.32 3.00 1.25
CA ILE A 208 18.02 2.34 1.02
C ILE A 208 17.61 2.34 -0.46
N SER A 209 17.92 3.41 -1.20
CA SER A 209 17.64 3.52 -2.62
C SER A 209 18.42 2.52 -3.48
N GLU A 210 19.68 2.25 -3.15
CA GLU A 210 20.51 1.32 -3.91
C GLU A 210 20.10 -0.12 -3.64
N ILE A 211 19.89 -0.49 -2.38
CA ILE A 211 19.37 -1.83 -2.02
C ILE A 211 18.01 -2.08 -2.67
N SER A 212 17.12 -1.09 -2.61
CA SER A 212 15.82 -1.18 -3.26
C SER A 212 15.94 -1.37 -4.77
N ALA A 213 16.85 -0.66 -5.43
CA ALA A 213 17.07 -0.79 -6.87
C ALA A 213 17.71 -2.14 -7.26
N ILE A 214 18.64 -2.66 -6.45
CA ILE A 214 19.25 -3.98 -6.62
C ILE A 214 18.17 -5.07 -6.56
N ILE A 215 17.32 -5.05 -5.53
CA ILE A 215 16.20 -5.98 -5.36
C ILE A 215 15.23 -5.88 -6.54
N ASP A 216 14.80 -4.65 -6.88
CA ASP A 216 13.81 -4.41 -7.94
C ASP A 216 14.33 -4.88 -9.31
N VAL A 217 15.62 -4.66 -9.61
CA VAL A 217 16.19 -5.10 -10.89
C VAL A 217 16.31 -6.62 -10.97
N PHE A 218 16.75 -7.31 -9.92
CA PHE A 218 16.79 -8.78 -9.96
C PHE A 218 15.37 -9.33 -10.14
N CYS A 219 14.44 -8.92 -9.28
CA CYS A 219 13.09 -9.49 -9.25
C CYS A 219 12.31 -9.20 -10.53
N SER A 220 12.30 -7.95 -11.01
CA SER A 220 11.64 -7.61 -12.28
C SER A 220 12.27 -8.31 -13.49
N THR A 221 13.59 -8.56 -13.47
CA THR A 221 14.26 -9.32 -14.54
C THR A 221 13.77 -10.76 -14.55
N ILE A 222 13.65 -11.41 -13.40
CA ILE A 222 13.10 -12.76 -13.28
C ILE A 222 11.62 -12.83 -13.71
N GLU A 223 10.80 -11.86 -13.30
CA GLU A 223 9.40 -11.78 -13.73
C GLU A 223 9.26 -11.59 -15.24
N SER A 224 10.14 -10.80 -15.86
CA SER A 224 10.18 -10.66 -17.32
C SER A 224 10.48 -11.98 -18.07
N LYS A 225 10.99 -13.00 -17.37
CA LYS A 225 11.25 -14.33 -17.89
C LYS A 225 10.14 -15.35 -17.60
N GLY A 226 9.03 -14.90 -16.99
CA GLY A 226 7.86 -15.74 -16.73
C GLY A 226 7.88 -16.47 -15.39
N TYR A 227 8.78 -16.11 -14.48
CA TYR A 227 8.84 -16.67 -13.13
C TYR A 227 8.36 -15.67 -12.09
N SER A 228 7.58 -16.10 -11.11
CA SER A 228 7.29 -15.26 -9.94
C SER A 228 8.55 -15.00 -9.13
N ALA A 229 8.77 -13.76 -8.70
CA ALA A 229 9.95 -13.35 -7.97
C ALA A 229 9.64 -12.97 -6.51
N GLY A 230 10.65 -13.11 -5.66
CA GLY A 230 10.61 -12.67 -4.27
C GLY A 230 11.97 -12.19 -3.78
N VAL A 231 11.99 -11.60 -2.60
CA VAL A 231 13.20 -11.23 -1.87
C VAL A 231 13.28 -12.00 -0.57
N TYR A 232 14.47 -12.50 -0.27
CA TYR A 232 14.84 -13.07 1.01
C TYR A 232 15.90 -12.21 1.68
N SER A 233 15.68 -11.90 2.95
CA SER A 233 16.70 -11.29 3.82
C SER A 233 16.27 -11.34 5.28
N PHE A 234 17.19 -11.00 6.17
CA PHE A 234 16.92 -10.86 7.59
C PHE A 234 16.00 -9.66 7.88
N SER A 235 15.15 -9.82 8.90
CA SER A 235 14.12 -8.88 9.29
C SER A 235 14.57 -7.41 9.40
N SER A 236 15.80 -7.14 9.88
CA SER A 236 16.29 -5.76 10.01
C SER A 236 16.66 -5.08 8.69
N LEU A 237 17.16 -5.80 7.67
CA LEU A 237 17.41 -5.23 6.35
C LEU A 237 16.09 -4.91 5.66
N LEU A 238 15.16 -5.87 5.64
CA LEU A 238 13.83 -5.65 5.05
C LEU A 238 13.12 -4.44 5.70
N THR A 239 13.22 -4.30 7.02
CA THR A 239 12.55 -3.20 7.76
C THR A 239 13.20 -1.83 7.53
N SER A 240 14.53 -1.76 7.42
CA SER A 240 15.25 -0.48 7.51
C SER A 240 16.01 -0.05 6.26
N LYS A 241 16.16 -0.95 5.28
CA LYS A 241 17.04 -0.76 4.12
C LYS A 241 16.37 -1.03 2.78
N VAL A 242 15.07 -1.30 2.77
CA VAL A 242 14.30 -1.45 1.53
C VAL A 242 13.08 -0.53 1.60
N TYR A 243 12.78 0.17 0.51
CA TYR A 243 11.53 0.90 0.43
C TYR A 243 10.36 -0.08 0.42
N GLN A 244 9.34 0.18 1.25
CA GLN A 244 8.14 -0.66 1.34
C GLN A 244 7.50 -0.88 -0.04
N GLN A 245 7.44 0.16 -0.87
CA GLN A 245 6.92 0.08 -2.25
C GLN A 245 7.66 -0.90 -3.17
N VAL A 246 8.88 -1.32 -2.83
CA VAL A 246 9.60 -2.40 -3.55
C VAL A 246 9.20 -3.74 -2.96
N LEU A 247 9.11 -3.86 -1.64
CA LEU A 247 8.67 -5.08 -0.96
C LEU A 247 7.21 -5.44 -1.30
N ASP A 248 6.34 -4.46 -1.53
CA ASP A 248 4.93 -4.68 -1.88
C ASP A 248 4.73 -5.25 -3.30
N LYS A 249 5.76 -5.19 -4.17
CA LYS A 249 5.69 -5.74 -5.53
C LYS A 249 5.96 -7.23 -5.59
N TYR A 250 6.76 -7.74 -4.65
CA TYR A 250 7.36 -9.08 -4.75
C TYR A 250 6.99 -9.95 -3.55
N ALA A 251 7.16 -11.26 -3.68
CA ALA A 251 7.07 -12.14 -2.53
C ALA A 251 8.15 -11.80 -1.49
N VAL A 252 7.80 -11.77 -0.20
CA VAL A 252 8.78 -11.56 0.88
C VAL A 252 8.95 -12.83 1.70
N TRP A 253 10.19 -13.27 1.81
CA TRP A 253 10.66 -14.34 2.69
C TRP A 253 11.57 -13.73 3.75
N VAL A 254 11.12 -13.71 5.00
CA VAL A 254 11.86 -13.07 6.09
C VAL A 254 12.61 -14.08 6.93
N ALA A 255 13.89 -13.84 7.20
CA ALA A 255 14.64 -14.55 8.23
C ALA A 255 14.55 -13.84 9.59
N HIS A 256 14.10 -14.58 10.61
CA HIS A 256 14.18 -14.15 12.01
C HIS A 256 14.05 -15.36 12.93
N TRP A 257 15.17 -15.82 13.48
CA TRP A 257 15.22 -17.03 14.30
C TRP A 257 14.94 -16.76 15.78
N ASP A 258 14.56 -17.81 16.51
CA ASP A 258 14.40 -17.78 17.97
C ASP A 258 13.37 -16.75 18.49
N VAL A 259 12.40 -16.39 17.66
CA VAL A 259 11.29 -15.47 17.98
C VAL A 259 9.93 -16.11 17.76
N LYS A 260 8.88 -15.57 18.39
CA LYS A 260 7.50 -16.05 18.22
C LYS A 260 6.84 -15.55 16.93
N ALA A 261 7.35 -14.48 16.37
CA ALA A 261 6.97 -13.89 15.10
C ALA A 261 8.14 -13.00 14.63
N PRO A 262 8.34 -12.84 13.31
CA PRO A 262 9.35 -11.91 12.79
C PRO A 262 9.11 -10.49 13.29
N GLY A 263 10.19 -9.78 13.61
CA GLY A 263 10.17 -8.33 13.87
C GLY A 263 9.98 -7.46 12.62
N TYR A 264 9.77 -8.07 11.44
CA TYR A 264 9.44 -7.37 10.20
C TYR A 264 7.92 -7.12 10.19
N THR A 265 7.53 -5.86 10.07
CA THR A 265 6.12 -5.44 10.19
C THR A 265 5.39 -5.33 8.85
N GLY A 266 6.12 -5.45 7.74
CA GLY A 266 5.51 -5.51 6.40
C GLY A 266 4.90 -6.87 6.09
N ASN A 267 4.19 -6.97 4.97
CA ASN A 267 3.62 -8.24 4.53
C ASN A 267 4.72 -9.22 4.11
N TYR A 268 4.61 -10.48 4.55
CA TYR A 268 5.49 -11.56 4.14
C TYR A 268 4.68 -12.83 3.86
N GLY A 269 5.12 -13.59 2.86
CA GLY A 269 4.50 -14.87 2.51
C GLY A 269 5.18 -16.05 3.18
N MET A 270 6.46 -15.89 3.56
CA MET A 270 7.26 -16.96 4.14
C MET A 270 8.17 -16.44 5.25
N TRP A 271 8.41 -17.26 6.27
CA TRP A 271 9.27 -16.97 7.41
C TRP A 271 10.23 -18.12 7.67
N GLN A 272 11.53 -17.88 7.51
CA GLN A 272 12.57 -18.77 7.99
C GLN A 272 12.72 -18.59 9.50
N HIS A 273 12.21 -19.57 10.26
CA HIS A 273 12.01 -19.46 11.70
C HIS A 273 13.07 -20.20 12.52
N SER A 274 13.87 -21.07 11.90
CA SER A 274 14.96 -21.77 12.57
C SER A 274 16.08 -22.13 11.60
N ASP A 275 17.33 -21.95 12.04
CA ASP A 275 18.57 -22.36 11.36
C ASP A 275 19.13 -23.71 11.89
N LYS A 276 18.36 -24.37 12.76
CA LYS A 276 18.79 -25.53 13.58
C LYS A 276 17.89 -26.75 13.38
N GLY A 277 17.17 -26.81 12.27
CA GLY A 277 16.24 -27.89 11.96
C GLY A 277 16.90 -29.26 11.84
N ARG A 278 16.09 -30.30 12.09
CA ARG A 278 16.43 -31.71 11.92
C ARG A 278 15.25 -32.39 11.24
N VAL A 279 15.45 -32.83 10.00
CA VAL A 279 14.43 -33.49 9.19
C VAL A 279 14.98 -34.84 8.74
N ASN A 280 14.18 -35.91 8.79
CA ASN A 280 14.67 -37.21 8.34
C ASN A 280 15.00 -37.16 6.85
N GLY A 281 16.08 -37.83 6.46
CA GLY A 281 16.61 -37.77 5.09
C GLY A 281 17.67 -36.68 4.87
N ILE A 282 17.95 -35.85 5.88
CA ILE A 282 19.03 -34.86 5.89
C ILE A 282 19.93 -35.12 7.11
N ASP A 283 21.21 -35.39 6.87
CA ASP A 283 22.17 -35.73 7.92
C ASP A 283 22.68 -34.50 8.70
N THR A 284 22.48 -33.29 8.17
CA THR A 284 22.98 -32.02 8.71
C THR A 284 21.89 -31.19 9.39
N VAL A 285 22.22 -29.97 9.84
CA VAL A 285 21.19 -28.94 10.09
C VAL A 285 20.57 -28.52 8.77
N VAL A 286 19.31 -28.13 8.85
CA VAL A 286 18.55 -27.57 7.74
C VAL A 286 17.72 -26.41 8.27
N ASP A 287 17.55 -25.39 7.45
CA ASP A 287 16.72 -24.24 7.75
C ASP A 287 15.24 -24.65 7.64
N LEU A 288 14.39 -24.09 8.52
CA LEU A 288 12.96 -24.41 8.60
C LEU A 288 12.12 -23.17 8.31
N ASP A 289 11.11 -23.36 7.46
CA ASP A 289 10.25 -22.32 6.96
C ASP A 289 8.78 -22.56 7.24
N HIS A 290 8.08 -21.49 7.60
CA HIS A 290 6.63 -21.44 7.54
C HIS A 290 6.21 -20.62 6.31
N CYS A 291 5.40 -21.20 5.44
CA CYS A 291 4.71 -20.47 4.39
C CYS A 291 3.24 -20.24 4.76
N TYR A 292 2.73 -19.05 4.45
CA TYR A 292 1.37 -18.60 4.76
C TYR A 292 0.56 -18.30 3.49
N VAL A 293 1.24 -18.13 2.36
CA VAL A 293 0.66 -17.84 1.06
C VAL A 293 0.60 -19.12 0.24
N ASN A 294 -0.53 -19.36 -0.42
CA ASN A 294 -0.68 -20.53 -1.26
C ASN A 294 -0.03 -20.30 -2.64
N TYR A 295 1.30 -20.26 -2.70
CA TYR A 295 2.03 -20.07 -3.96
C TYR A 295 1.69 -21.11 -5.03
N PRO A 296 1.50 -22.41 -4.73
CA PRO A 296 1.05 -23.37 -5.74
C PRO A 296 -0.25 -22.95 -6.44
N TYR A 297 -1.20 -22.37 -5.70
CA TYR A 297 -2.43 -21.84 -6.26
C TYR A 297 -2.19 -20.53 -7.05
N LEU A 298 -1.40 -19.61 -6.51
CA LEU A 298 -1.14 -18.32 -7.17
C LEU A 298 -0.37 -18.45 -8.49
N ILE A 299 0.61 -19.35 -8.52
CA ILE A 299 1.53 -19.51 -9.65
C ILE A 299 0.97 -20.50 -10.68
N SER A 300 0.20 -21.49 -10.26
CA SER A 300 -0.32 -22.54 -11.15
C SER A 300 -1.79 -22.88 -10.86
N PRO A 301 -2.72 -21.90 -10.94
CA PRO A 301 -4.11 -22.06 -10.52
C PRO A 301 -4.84 -23.17 -11.30
N ASP A 302 -4.53 -23.35 -12.58
CA ASP A 302 -5.17 -24.34 -13.45
C ASP A 302 -4.83 -25.79 -13.10
N THR A 303 -3.75 -26.00 -12.35
CA THR A 303 -3.28 -27.33 -11.91
C THR A 303 -3.37 -27.51 -10.39
N TYR A 304 -3.92 -26.51 -9.70
CA TYR A 304 -4.06 -26.54 -8.26
C TYR A 304 -5.27 -27.38 -7.86
N GLU A 305 -5.03 -28.42 -7.07
CA GLU A 305 -6.07 -29.28 -6.51
C GLU A 305 -6.15 -29.03 -4.99
N PRO A 306 -7.25 -28.44 -4.49
CA PRO A 306 -7.39 -28.18 -3.07
C PRO A 306 -7.37 -29.47 -2.24
N ASP A 307 -6.54 -29.50 -1.19
CA ASP A 307 -6.39 -30.66 -0.30
C ASP A 307 -7.12 -30.50 1.04
N GLY A 308 -7.79 -29.36 1.25
CA GLY A 308 -8.54 -29.03 2.46
C GLY A 308 -7.66 -28.47 3.58
N THR A 309 -6.37 -28.25 3.35
CA THR A 309 -5.46 -27.53 4.26
C THR A 309 -5.43 -26.02 3.99
N GLU A 310 -6.11 -25.56 2.93
CA GLU A 310 -6.30 -24.15 2.66
C GLU A 310 -7.11 -23.52 3.79
N THR A 311 -6.77 -22.27 4.06
CA THR A 311 -7.38 -21.51 5.12
C THR A 311 -8.01 -20.28 4.50
N ASP A 312 -9.17 -19.85 5.01
CA ASP A 312 -9.79 -18.56 4.65
C ASP A 312 -8.97 -17.34 5.17
N ALA A 313 -7.67 -17.51 5.36
CA ALA A 313 -6.83 -16.64 6.18
C ALA A 313 -6.32 -15.41 5.42
N SER A 314 -7.23 -14.70 4.74
CA SER A 314 -7.18 -13.24 4.84
C SER A 314 -7.83 -12.89 6.17
N VAL A 315 -7.11 -13.01 7.28
CA VAL A 315 -7.56 -12.34 8.51
C VAL A 315 -6.60 -11.21 8.89
N PRO A 316 -6.68 -10.06 8.18
CA PRO A 316 -6.98 -8.83 8.92
C PRO A 316 -8.16 -9.13 9.83
N ILE A 317 -8.09 -8.76 11.10
CA ILE A 317 -9.20 -8.95 12.05
C ILE A 317 -10.49 -8.44 11.39
N ARG A 318 -11.40 -9.37 11.03
CA ARG A 318 -12.72 -9.05 10.48
C ARG A 318 -13.78 -9.38 11.52
N PRO A 319 -14.86 -8.58 11.63
CA PRO A 319 -15.92 -8.83 12.59
C PRO A 319 -16.62 -10.14 12.26
N VAL A 320 -16.79 -11.02 13.25
CA VAL A 320 -17.60 -12.25 13.14
C VAL A 320 -19.11 -11.93 13.09
N ASN A 321 -19.50 -10.64 13.16
CA ASN A 321 -20.89 -10.23 13.06
C ASN A 321 -21.03 -8.73 12.78
N VAL A 322 -21.50 -8.34 11.59
CA VAL A 322 -21.99 -6.96 11.32
C VAL A 322 -23.41 -6.73 11.86
N ASN A 323 -24.03 -7.75 12.47
CA ASN A 323 -25.37 -7.62 13.06
C ASN A 323 -25.37 -6.93 14.43
N LYS A 324 -24.20 -6.71 15.05
CA LYS A 324 -24.06 -6.01 16.33
C LYS A 324 -22.70 -5.32 16.42
N GLY A 325 -22.69 -3.99 16.58
CA GLY A 325 -21.46 -3.24 16.85
C GLY A 325 -20.76 -3.76 18.10
N VAL A 326 -19.43 -3.78 18.08
CA VAL A 326 -18.59 -4.19 19.22
C VAL A 326 -18.29 -3.03 20.17
N ALA A 327 -18.49 -1.80 19.71
CA ALA A 327 -18.40 -0.57 20.50
C ALA A 327 -19.39 0.48 19.96
N SER A 328 -19.87 1.34 20.84
CA SER A 328 -20.74 2.47 20.52
C SER A 328 -19.97 3.78 20.61
N GLY A 329 -20.05 4.60 19.57
CA GLY A 329 -19.31 5.85 19.46
C GLY A 329 -20.17 7.07 19.19
N ILE A 330 -19.50 8.22 19.24
CA ILE A 330 -20.00 9.49 18.73
C ILE A 330 -18.96 10.13 17.82
N ASP A 331 -19.40 10.92 16.86
CA ASP A 331 -18.54 11.89 16.20
C ASP A 331 -18.93 13.33 16.50
N VAL A 332 -17.91 14.15 16.80
CA VAL A 332 -18.08 15.54 17.24
C VAL A 332 -17.11 16.47 16.55
N SER A 333 -17.53 17.72 16.46
CA SER A 333 -16.78 18.82 15.88
C SER A 333 -17.17 20.13 16.58
N VAL A 334 -16.81 21.26 16.00
CA VAL A 334 -17.23 22.59 16.46
C VAL A 334 -18.72 22.74 16.71
N TRP A 335 -19.57 21.96 16.04
CA TRP A 335 -21.03 22.06 16.12
C TRP A 335 -21.61 21.66 17.46
N GLN A 336 -20.93 20.79 18.22
CA GLN A 336 -21.37 20.39 19.56
C GLN A 336 -20.93 21.38 20.64
N GLY A 337 -19.94 22.23 20.35
CA GLY A 337 -19.37 23.15 21.31
C GLY A 337 -18.58 22.43 22.42
N LYS A 338 -18.51 23.06 23.60
CA LYS A 338 -17.81 22.48 24.75
C LYS A 338 -18.61 21.30 25.31
N MET A 339 -17.98 20.13 25.33
CA MET A 339 -18.58 18.87 25.79
C MET A 339 -18.30 18.60 27.27
N ASP A 340 -19.26 17.91 27.92
CA ASP A 340 -19.11 17.31 29.25
C ASP A 340 -18.82 15.82 29.07
N TRP A 341 -17.54 15.47 28.97
CA TRP A 341 -17.08 14.12 28.61
C TRP A 341 -17.37 13.06 29.68
N ASP A 342 -17.49 13.45 30.95
CA ASP A 342 -17.94 12.53 32.01
C ASP A 342 -19.39 12.10 31.76
N LYS A 343 -20.26 13.02 31.31
CA LYS A 343 -21.63 12.67 30.91
C LYS A 343 -21.69 11.87 29.61
N VAL A 344 -20.77 12.12 28.67
CA VAL A 344 -20.62 11.29 27.47
C VAL A 344 -20.29 9.85 27.88
N LYS A 345 -19.29 9.66 28.75
CA LYS A 345 -18.92 8.33 29.24
C LYS A 345 -20.07 7.66 29.99
N ALA A 346 -20.74 8.41 30.88
CA ALA A 346 -21.89 7.91 31.63
C ALA A 346 -23.08 7.53 30.74
N SER A 347 -23.17 8.06 29.52
CA SER A 347 -24.17 7.69 28.52
C SER A 347 -23.86 6.38 27.78
N GLY A 348 -22.75 5.70 28.12
CA GLY A 348 -22.36 4.42 27.55
C GLY A 348 -21.59 4.53 26.23
N ILE A 349 -20.95 5.67 25.98
CA ILE A 349 -20.08 5.86 24.80
C ILE A 349 -18.68 5.28 25.09
N ASP A 350 -18.24 4.42 24.18
CA ASP A 350 -16.95 3.72 24.26
C ASP A 350 -15.82 4.54 23.61
N TYR A 351 -16.11 5.20 22.48
CA TYR A 351 -15.14 5.95 21.69
C TYR A 351 -15.70 7.24 21.09
N ALA A 352 -14.80 8.14 20.67
CA ALA A 352 -15.15 9.38 19.97
C ALA A 352 -14.31 9.59 18.71
N MET A 353 -14.97 9.92 17.59
CA MET A 353 -14.33 10.39 16.36
C MET A 353 -14.35 11.92 16.33
N LEU A 354 -13.19 12.55 16.45
CA LEU A 354 -13.07 13.99 16.60
C LEU A 354 -12.70 14.64 15.28
N ARG A 355 -13.37 15.72 14.87
CA ARG A 355 -12.88 16.48 13.72
C ARG A 355 -11.56 17.14 14.10
N ALA A 356 -10.47 16.75 13.45
CA ALA A 356 -9.17 17.38 13.65
C ALA A 356 -9.12 18.74 12.94
N GLY A 357 -9.59 18.80 11.70
CA GLY A 357 -9.62 20.02 10.92
C GLY A 357 -10.23 19.80 9.55
N TYR A 358 -9.96 20.75 8.65
CA TYR A 358 -10.49 20.76 7.29
C TYR A 358 -9.59 21.54 6.33
N GLY A 359 -9.69 21.27 5.03
CA GLY A 359 -8.88 22.00 4.03
C GLY A 359 -7.39 21.70 4.14
N ASN A 360 -6.55 22.63 3.71
CA ASN A 360 -5.12 22.39 3.43
C ASN A 360 -4.15 23.20 4.29
N LEU A 361 -4.61 23.84 5.37
CA LEU A 361 -3.78 24.58 6.31
C LEU A 361 -4.01 24.09 7.74
N ALA A 362 -2.94 23.94 8.53
CA ALA A 362 -3.06 23.59 9.95
C ALA A 362 -3.87 24.62 10.77
N SER A 363 -3.89 25.89 10.34
CA SER A 363 -4.75 26.93 10.96
C SER A 363 -6.25 26.68 10.80
N GLN A 364 -6.64 25.71 9.95
CA GLN A 364 -8.00 25.20 9.80
C GLN A 364 -8.29 24.01 10.74
N THR A 365 -7.57 23.93 11.86
CA THR A 365 -7.89 23.05 12.99
C THR A 365 -9.32 23.31 13.49
N ASP A 366 -10.05 22.26 13.85
CA ASP A 366 -11.35 22.43 14.50
C ASP A 366 -11.20 23.13 15.84
N LYS A 367 -12.00 24.17 16.06
CA LYS A 367 -11.95 25.03 17.25
C LYS A 367 -11.99 24.27 18.58
N TYR A 368 -12.63 23.10 18.63
CA TYR A 368 -12.73 22.29 19.86
C TYR A 368 -11.90 21.01 19.82
N PHE A 369 -11.08 20.76 18.78
CA PHE A 369 -10.31 19.52 18.67
C PHE A 369 -9.50 19.21 19.93
N GLU A 370 -8.67 20.15 20.37
CA GLU A 370 -7.80 19.97 21.56
C GLU A 370 -8.62 19.75 22.84
N ALA A 371 -9.64 20.59 23.08
CA ALA A 371 -10.50 20.44 24.25
C ALA A 371 -11.31 19.13 24.23
N ASN A 372 -11.60 18.60 23.04
CA ASN A 372 -12.31 17.36 22.85
C ASN A 372 -11.41 16.15 23.11
N ILE A 373 -10.19 16.12 22.56
CA ILE A 373 -9.28 14.99 22.76
C ILE A 373 -8.83 14.90 24.22
N GLU A 374 -8.39 16.00 24.83
CA GLU A 374 -8.00 16.02 26.25
C GLU A 374 -9.16 15.61 27.16
N GLY A 375 -10.37 16.10 26.86
CA GLY A 375 -11.56 15.82 27.65
C GLY A 375 -12.02 14.37 27.55
N ALA A 376 -12.01 13.81 26.34
CA ALA A 376 -12.38 12.42 26.08
C ALA A 376 -11.37 11.45 26.71
N GLU A 377 -10.07 11.68 26.51
CA GLU A 377 -9.01 10.86 27.10
C GLU A 377 -9.09 10.85 28.63
N LYS A 378 -9.29 12.03 29.25
CA LYS A 378 -9.45 12.15 30.71
C LYS A 378 -10.66 11.39 31.25
N ALA A 379 -11.74 11.33 30.47
CA ALA A 379 -12.94 10.55 30.81
C ALA A 379 -12.79 9.05 30.51
N GLY A 380 -11.65 8.61 29.96
CA GLY A 380 -11.40 7.22 29.58
C GLY A 380 -12.19 6.78 28.34
N ILE A 381 -12.37 7.69 27.38
CA ILE A 381 -12.97 7.44 26.07
C ILE A 381 -11.85 7.38 25.04
N ASP A 382 -11.77 6.28 24.30
CA ASP A 382 -10.79 6.10 23.24
C ASP A 382 -11.11 7.04 22.06
N CYS A 383 -10.08 7.64 21.45
CA CYS A 383 -10.26 8.62 20.39
C CYS A 383 -9.75 8.14 19.03
N GLY A 384 -10.46 8.58 17.97
CA GLY A 384 -9.99 8.65 16.59
C GLY A 384 -10.21 10.07 16.07
N ALA A 385 -9.76 10.35 14.85
CA ALA A 385 -9.96 11.66 14.26
C ALA A 385 -10.50 11.57 12.82
N TYR A 386 -11.04 12.67 12.31
CA TYR A 386 -11.35 12.80 10.90
C TYR A 386 -10.99 14.18 10.34
N TRP A 387 -10.65 14.20 9.06
CA TRP A 387 -10.30 15.40 8.31
C TRP A 387 -11.33 15.66 7.21
N TYR A 388 -11.96 16.84 7.22
CA TYR A 388 -12.98 17.19 6.23
C TYR A 388 -12.33 17.79 4.98
N SER A 389 -12.57 17.17 3.83
CA SER A 389 -11.90 17.53 2.60
C SER A 389 -12.61 18.61 1.78
N TYR A 390 -11.80 19.50 1.21
CA TYR A 390 -12.13 20.39 0.11
C TYR A 390 -11.21 20.17 -1.11
N ALA A 391 -10.40 19.11 -1.13
CA ALA A 391 -9.37 18.88 -2.14
C ALA A 391 -9.97 18.81 -3.56
N GLU A 392 -9.39 19.59 -4.47
CA GLU A 392 -9.81 19.57 -5.87
C GLU A 392 -8.95 18.65 -6.75
N SER A 393 -7.78 18.24 -6.26
CA SER A 393 -6.85 17.34 -6.94
C SER A 393 -6.09 16.46 -5.93
N PRO A 394 -5.41 15.39 -6.39
CA PRO A 394 -4.52 14.59 -5.54
C PRO A 394 -3.46 15.44 -4.82
N GLU A 395 -2.90 16.46 -5.47
CA GLU A 395 -1.91 17.37 -4.87
C GLU A 395 -2.52 18.20 -3.73
N ASP A 396 -3.77 18.61 -3.86
CA ASP A 396 -4.46 19.28 -2.76
C ASP A 396 -4.71 18.32 -1.60
N ALA A 397 -5.11 17.07 -1.87
CA ALA A 397 -5.25 16.04 -0.85
C ALA A 397 -3.94 15.74 -0.09
N VAL A 398 -2.78 15.83 -0.77
CA VAL A 398 -1.48 15.74 -0.09
C VAL A 398 -1.29 16.91 0.88
N LYS A 399 -1.64 18.15 0.49
CA LYS A 399 -1.56 19.31 1.41
C LYS A 399 -2.55 19.19 2.57
N GLU A 400 -3.75 18.67 2.32
CA GLU A 400 -4.72 18.37 3.39
C GLU A 400 -4.15 17.33 4.36
N ALA A 401 -3.47 16.30 3.84
CA ALA A 401 -2.81 15.29 4.65
C ALA A 401 -1.66 15.86 5.49
N GLU A 402 -0.84 16.74 4.92
CA GLU A 402 0.23 17.44 5.65
C GLU A 402 -0.33 18.34 6.76
N ALA A 403 -1.39 19.10 6.48
CA ALA A 403 -2.09 19.90 7.49
C ALA A 403 -2.70 19.02 8.59
N CYS A 404 -3.31 17.90 8.22
CA CYS A 404 -3.84 16.92 9.17
C CYS A 404 -2.72 16.41 10.10
N LEU A 405 -1.59 16.00 9.53
CA LEU A 405 -0.43 15.50 10.27
C LEU A 405 0.12 16.52 11.27
N GLU A 406 0.17 17.81 10.90
CA GLU A 406 0.60 18.87 11.82
C GLU A 406 -0.36 19.05 13.00
N VAL A 407 -1.68 18.95 12.75
CA VAL A 407 -2.71 19.14 13.77
C VAL A 407 -2.80 17.96 14.74
N ILE A 408 -2.63 16.74 14.24
CA ILE A 408 -2.73 15.53 15.06
C ILE A 408 -1.40 15.13 15.73
N ASP A 409 -0.31 15.83 15.44
CA ASP A 409 1.01 15.53 16.00
C ASP A 409 0.98 15.56 17.54
N GLY A 410 1.70 14.62 18.16
CA GLY A 410 1.76 14.48 19.61
C GLY A 410 0.57 13.76 20.27
N HIS A 411 -0.50 13.46 19.52
CA HIS A 411 -1.66 12.73 20.02
C HIS A 411 -1.63 11.24 19.68
N LYS A 412 -2.27 10.40 20.51
CA LYS A 412 -2.43 8.96 20.23
C LYS A 412 -3.88 8.64 19.91
N PHE A 413 -4.11 7.84 18.86
CA PHE A 413 -5.46 7.48 18.45
C PHE A 413 -5.68 5.98 18.50
N ALA A 414 -6.57 5.54 19.40
CA ALA A 414 -6.97 4.15 19.51
C ALA A 414 -7.96 3.73 18.39
N TYR A 415 -8.42 4.70 17.59
CA TYR A 415 -9.26 4.54 16.40
C TYR A 415 -8.58 5.17 15.17
N PRO A 416 -9.02 4.83 13.94
CA PRO A 416 -8.39 5.34 12.71
C PRO A 416 -8.45 6.85 12.56
N ILE A 417 -7.64 7.38 11.64
CA ILE A 417 -7.82 8.72 11.08
C ILE A 417 -8.68 8.58 9.81
N TYR A 418 -9.87 9.17 9.78
CA TYR A 418 -10.78 9.05 8.64
C TYR A 418 -10.72 10.28 7.71
N TYR A 419 -10.57 10.05 6.42
CA TYR A 419 -10.70 11.08 5.40
C TYR A 419 -12.17 11.25 4.99
N CYS A 420 -12.74 12.42 5.23
CA CYS A 420 -14.15 12.70 5.02
C CYS A 420 -14.39 13.36 3.66
N VAL A 421 -14.98 12.61 2.73
CA VAL A 421 -15.24 13.01 1.33
C VAL A 421 -16.73 13.13 1.07
N GLU A 422 -17.29 14.30 1.37
CA GLU A 422 -18.74 14.54 1.26
C GLU A 422 -19.10 15.95 0.78
N ASP A 423 -18.09 16.77 0.49
CA ASP A 423 -18.30 18.15 0.06
C ASP A 423 -18.79 18.26 -1.39
N GLN A 424 -19.44 19.38 -1.69
CA GLN A 424 -19.93 19.69 -3.03
C GLN A 424 -18.79 19.83 -4.05
N CYS A 425 -17.55 20.11 -3.63
CA CYS A 425 -16.40 20.17 -4.54
C CYS A 425 -16.16 18.86 -5.32
N PHE A 426 -16.64 17.72 -4.81
CA PHE A 426 -16.55 16.43 -5.49
C PHE A 426 -17.63 16.21 -6.56
N ALA A 427 -18.68 17.03 -6.61
CA ALA A 427 -19.85 16.78 -7.45
C ALA A 427 -19.52 16.78 -8.97
N SER A 428 -18.60 17.65 -9.39
CA SER A 428 -18.16 17.76 -10.79
C SER A 428 -17.06 16.77 -11.19
N LYS A 429 -16.48 16.05 -10.22
CA LYS A 429 -15.35 15.14 -10.44
C LYS A 429 -15.82 13.75 -10.86
N SER A 430 -15.05 13.11 -11.73
CA SER A 430 -15.24 11.71 -12.08
C SER A 430 -14.94 10.80 -10.88
N ASN A 431 -15.46 9.57 -10.92
CA ASN A 431 -15.19 8.58 -9.87
C ASN A 431 -13.70 8.27 -9.74
N LYS A 432 -12.95 8.30 -10.85
CA LYS A 432 -11.49 8.11 -10.84
C LYS A 432 -10.80 9.25 -10.11
N GLU A 433 -11.12 10.50 -10.43
CA GLU A 433 -10.54 11.67 -9.75
C GLU A 433 -10.81 11.65 -8.25
N ILE A 434 -12.05 11.33 -7.85
CA ILE A 434 -12.41 11.18 -6.42
C ILE A 434 -11.55 10.10 -5.77
N SER A 435 -11.37 8.95 -6.44
CA SER A 435 -10.59 7.83 -5.91
C SER A 435 -9.09 8.16 -5.84
N ASP A 436 -8.54 8.88 -6.80
CA ASP A 436 -7.15 9.34 -6.79
C ASP A 436 -6.91 10.36 -5.65
N ILE A 437 -7.85 11.28 -5.40
CA ILE A 437 -7.81 12.23 -4.27
C ILE A 437 -7.80 11.48 -2.94
N ILE A 438 -8.71 10.51 -2.78
CA ILE A 438 -8.78 9.66 -1.58
C ILE A 438 -7.45 8.92 -1.35
N LYS A 439 -6.91 8.26 -2.38
CA LYS A 439 -5.66 7.51 -2.29
C LYS A 439 -4.47 8.43 -1.96
N ALA A 440 -4.45 9.65 -2.48
CA ALA A 440 -3.40 10.62 -2.19
C ALA A 440 -3.37 11.04 -0.71
N PHE A 441 -4.51 11.37 -0.12
CA PHE A 441 -4.58 11.70 1.30
C PHE A 441 -4.20 10.48 2.16
N CYS A 442 -4.83 9.33 1.92
CA CYS A 442 -4.68 8.17 2.78
C CYS A 442 -3.24 7.61 2.76
N SER A 443 -2.67 7.42 1.57
CA SER A 443 -1.29 6.96 1.44
C SER A 443 -0.26 7.94 2.02
N THR A 444 -0.56 9.23 2.10
CA THR A 444 0.32 10.24 2.73
C THR A 444 0.35 10.08 4.25
N LEU A 445 -0.80 9.86 4.89
CA LEU A 445 -0.87 9.58 6.33
C LEU A 445 -0.28 8.19 6.67
N GLU A 446 -0.52 7.16 5.85
CA GLU A 446 0.04 5.83 6.05
C GLU A 446 1.57 5.82 6.00
N LYS A 447 2.18 6.59 5.09
CA LYS A 447 3.64 6.80 5.04
C LYS A 447 4.20 7.42 6.33
N LYS A 448 3.35 8.01 7.17
CA LYS A 448 3.71 8.56 8.49
C LYS A 448 3.32 7.65 9.65
N GLY A 449 2.87 6.42 9.37
CA GLY A 449 2.55 5.40 10.37
C GLY A 449 1.13 5.49 10.93
N TYR A 450 0.25 6.27 10.29
CA TYR A 450 -1.15 6.33 10.69
C TYR A 450 -1.98 5.27 9.97
N TYR A 451 -2.90 4.65 10.70
CA TYR A 451 -3.96 3.80 10.17
C TYR A 451 -5.13 4.67 9.73
N VAL A 452 -5.44 4.63 8.43
CA VAL A 452 -6.36 5.57 7.77
C VAL A 452 -7.57 4.83 7.22
N GLY A 453 -8.72 5.51 7.21
CA GLY A 453 -9.92 5.02 6.55
C GLY A 453 -10.63 6.14 5.79
N ILE A 454 -11.72 5.80 5.10
CA ILE A 454 -12.53 6.77 4.36
C ILE A 454 -13.93 6.88 4.93
N LYS A 455 -14.45 8.11 4.97
CA LYS A 455 -15.79 8.42 5.50
C LYS A 455 -16.61 9.17 4.47
N SER A 456 -17.83 8.69 4.22
CA SER A 456 -18.86 9.42 3.48
C SER A 456 -20.23 8.75 3.66
N TYR A 457 -21.27 9.28 3.02
CA TYR A 457 -22.61 8.70 3.04
C TYR A 457 -22.76 7.58 2.01
N ALA A 458 -23.62 6.60 2.31
CA ALA A 458 -23.72 5.34 1.56
C ALA A 458 -23.92 5.53 0.05
N ASN A 459 -24.73 6.50 -0.37
CA ASN A 459 -24.94 6.79 -1.79
C ASN A 459 -23.67 7.32 -2.48
N PHE A 460 -22.90 8.19 -1.83
CA PHE A 460 -21.64 8.70 -2.39
C PHE A 460 -20.63 7.56 -2.53
N LEU A 461 -20.42 6.79 -1.46
CA LEU A 461 -19.50 5.64 -1.47
C LEU A 461 -19.89 4.65 -2.57
N THR A 462 -21.17 4.31 -2.69
CA THR A 462 -21.62 3.31 -3.67
C THR A 462 -21.55 3.80 -5.12
N SER A 463 -21.77 5.09 -5.38
CA SER A 463 -21.93 5.60 -6.76
C SER A 463 -20.76 6.41 -7.30
N ARG A 464 -19.88 6.93 -6.41
CA ARG A 464 -18.84 7.91 -6.77
C ARG A 464 -17.43 7.44 -6.45
N VAL A 465 -17.25 6.39 -5.65
CA VAL A 465 -15.93 5.90 -5.25
C VAL A 465 -15.68 4.55 -5.91
N ASP A 466 -14.49 4.38 -6.48
CA ASP A 466 -14.08 3.14 -7.13
C ASP A 466 -13.90 2.02 -6.10
N GLU A 467 -14.24 0.78 -6.48
CA GLU A 467 -14.18 -0.36 -5.57
C GLU A 467 -12.77 -0.66 -5.05
N SER A 468 -11.73 -0.30 -5.82
CA SER A 468 -10.35 -0.46 -5.39
C SER A 468 -10.04 0.29 -4.09
N VAL A 469 -10.70 1.41 -3.83
CA VAL A 469 -10.53 2.17 -2.58
C VAL A 469 -10.98 1.34 -1.36
N PHE A 470 -12.02 0.51 -1.51
CA PHE A 470 -12.56 -0.31 -0.42
C PHE A 470 -11.77 -1.61 -0.20
N ALA A 471 -10.85 -1.94 -1.10
CA ALA A 471 -9.90 -3.02 -0.89
C ALA A 471 -8.74 -2.56 0.01
N ASP A 472 -8.37 -1.29 -0.09
CA ASP A 472 -7.18 -0.73 0.55
C ASP A 472 -7.50 -0.06 1.91
N TYR A 473 -8.70 0.53 2.07
CA TYR A 473 -9.03 1.34 3.25
C TYR A 473 -10.32 0.89 3.95
N ASP A 474 -10.32 0.98 5.29
CA ASP A 474 -11.52 0.78 6.10
C ASP A 474 -12.56 1.87 5.81
N VAL A 475 -13.84 1.50 5.87
CA VAL A 475 -14.96 2.41 5.56
C VAL A 475 -15.77 2.75 6.79
N TRP A 476 -15.99 4.05 7.00
CA TRP A 476 -16.99 4.61 7.90
C TRP A 476 -18.16 5.15 7.07
N VAL A 477 -19.26 4.40 7.08
CA VAL A 477 -20.43 4.72 6.25
C VAL A 477 -21.49 5.46 7.06
N ALA A 478 -22.01 6.56 6.51
CA ALA A 478 -23.20 7.21 7.04
C ALA A 478 -24.47 6.75 6.30
N HIS A 479 -25.44 6.22 7.04
CA HIS A 479 -26.77 5.89 6.53
C HIS A 479 -27.78 5.83 7.69
N TYR A 480 -28.73 6.76 7.72
CA TYR A 480 -29.64 6.93 8.85
C TYR A 480 -31.01 6.29 8.62
N GLY A 481 -31.68 5.90 9.71
CA GLY A 481 -33.06 5.40 9.67
C GLY A 481 -33.22 4.02 9.03
N VAL A 482 -32.12 3.31 8.83
CA VAL A 482 -32.08 1.96 8.23
C VAL A 482 -31.58 0.94 9.25
N SER A 483 -31.94 -0.33 9.07
CA SER A 483 -31.45 -1.43 9.91
C SER A 483 -30.05 -1.92 9.52
N LYS A 484 -29.59 -1.53 8.32
CA LYS A 484 -28.24 -1.72 7.80
C LYS A 484 -27.94 -0.67 6.73
N PRO A 485 -26.70 -0.20 6.58
CA PRO A 485 -26.32 0.66 5.46
C PRO A 485 -26.60 0.01 4.11
N GLU A 486 -27.13 0.78 3.16
CA GLU A 486 -27.12 0.44 1.73
C GLU A 486 -25.71 0.64 1.13
N PHE A 487 -24.75 -0.13 1.64
CA PHE A 487 -23.39 -0.21 1.14
C PHE A 487 -23.00 -1.68 1.15
N SER A 488 -22.80 -2.25 -0.04
CA SER A 488 -22.62 -3.70 -0.22
C SER A 488 -21.19 -4.18 -0.02
N LYS A 489 -20.24 -3.25 0.10
CA LYS A 489 -18.84 -3.53 0.40
C LYS A 489 -18.60 -3.51 1.91
N ASN A 490 -17.38 -3.86 2.31
CA ASN A 490 -17.02 -3.92 3.73
C ASN A 490 -16.99 -2.52 4.33
N TYR A 491 -17.58 -2.38 5.52
CA TYR A 491 -17.46 -1.21 6.36
C TYR A 491 -17.20 -1.65 7.80
N ASN A 492 -16.44 -0.84 8.51
CA ASN A 492 -15.89 -1.16 9.83
C ASN A 492 -16.46 -0.20 10.88
N MET A 493 -17.11 0.87 10.43
CA MET A 493 -17.85 1.80 11.25
C MET A 493 -19.12 2.25 10.53
N TRP A 494 -20.22 2.44 11.28
CA TRP A 494 -21.49 2.91 10.75
C TRP A 494 -22.05 4.04 11.60
N GLN A 495 -22.18 5.22 10.99
CA GLN A 495 -22.97 6.33 11.54
C GLN A 495 -24.45 6.08 11.26
N TYR A 496 -25.17 5.61 12.27
CA TYR A 496 -26.54 5.09 12.13
C TYR A 496 -27.62 6.12 12.41
N THR A 497 -27.27 7.23 13.05
CA THR A 497 -28.17 8.37 13.26
C THR A 497 -27.38 9.66 13.41
N ASN A 498 -28.01 10.77 13.03
CA ASN A 498 -27.56 12.13 13.28
C ASN A 498 -28.44 12.89 14.30
N ASP A 499 -29.43 12.21 14.88
CA ASP A 499 -30.37 12.78 15.87
C ASP A 499 -30.38 11.98 17.18
N GLY A 500 -29.24 11.40 17.54
CA GLY A 500 -29.04 10.73 18.82
C GLY A 500 -29.20 11.70 20.01
N LYS A 501 -29.72 11.18 21.13
CA LYS A 501 -29.82 11.91 22.40
C LYS A 501 -28.98 11.21 23.46
N LEU A 502 -28.12 11.98 24.12
CA LEU A 502 -27.31 11.50 25.24
C LEU A 502 -27.81 12.12 26.55
N ASN A 503 -27.90 11.29 27.59
CA ASN A 503 -28.49 11.71 28.85
C ASN A 503 -27.66 12.83 29.50
N GLY A 504 -28.31 13.93 29.84
CA GLY A 504 -27.66 15.08 30.48
C GLY A 504 -26.84 15.97 29.55
N LEU A 505 -26.90 15.73 28.23
CA LEU A 505 -26.31 16.58 27.20
C LEU A 505 -27.41 17.21 26.34
N SER A 506 -27.23 18.47 25.95
CA SER A 506 -28.16 19.18 25.08
C SER A 506 -27.72 19.04 23.63
N GLY A 507 -28.67 18.83 22.72
CA GLY A 507 -28.43 18.78 21.28
C GLY A 507 -28.79 17.45 20.62
N SER A 508 -28.34 17.31 19.38
CA SER A 508 -28.44 16.09 18.56
C SER A 508 -27.02 15.61 18.29
N PHE A 509 -26.82 14.30 18.43
CA PHE A 509 -25.51 13.68 18.28
C PHE A 509 -25.54 12.70 17.12
N ASN A 510 -24.47 12.71 16.34
CA ASN A 510 -24.18 11.60 15.47
C ASN A 510 -23.73 10.41 16.34
N LEU A 511 -24.35 9.26 16.12
CA LEU A 511 -24.01 8.04 16.86
C LEU A 511 -23.53 6.96 15.90
N ASP A 512 -22.50 6.25 16.35
CA ASP A 512 -21.77 5.30 15.55
C ASP A 512 -21.72 3.92 16.20
N TYR A 513 -21.62 2.91 15.35
CA TYR A 513 -21.13 1.59 15.74
C TYR A 513 -19.77 1.34 15.11
N ALA A 514 -18.81 0.89 15.91
CA ALA A 514 -17.61 0.25 15.38
C ALA A 514 -17.80 -1.26 15.38
N TYR A 515 -17.33 -1.91 14.32
CA TYR A 515 -17.39 -3.36 14.15
C TYR A 515 -16.04 -4.03 14.39
N LEU A 516 -14.96 -3.24 14.44
CA LEU A 516 -13.63 -3.69 14.84
C LEU A 516 -13.26 -3.20 16.24
N LYS A 517 -12.46 -4.01 16.92
CA LYS A 517 -11.81 -3.62 18.17
C LYS A 517 -10.56 -2.79 17.89
N PHE A 518 -10.75 -1.59 17.35
CA PHE A 518 -9.64 -0.71 16.95
C PHE A 518 -8.60 -0.49 18.06
N PRO A 519 -8.95 -0.31 19.35
CA PRO A 519 -7.94 -0.15 20.40
C PRO A 519 -6.98 -1.33 20.53
N GLU A 520 -7.45 -2.57 20.30
CA GLU A 520 -6.60 -3.76 20.30
C GLU A 520 -5.72 -3.80 19.04
N ILE A 521 -6.26 -3.38 17.89
CA ILE A 521 -5.55 -3.33 16.60
C ILE A 521 -4.41 -2.30 16.65
N MET A 522 -4.70 -1.07 17.08
CA MET A 522 -3.70 0.00 17.13
C MET A 522 -2.54 -0.35 18.07
N LYS A 523 -2.87 -0.87 19.27
CA LYS A 523 -1.87 -1.29 20.26
C LYS A 523 -1.03 -2.48 19.79
N LYS A 524 -1.65 -3.48 19.15
CA LYS A 524 -0.94 -4.68 18.68
C LYS A 524 0.06 -4.36 17.57
N ASN A 525 -0.28 -3.41 16.71
CA ASN A 525 0.50 -3.12 15.50
C ASN A 525 1.32 -1.82 15.59
N HIS A 526 1.36 -1.17 16.75
CA HIS A 526 2.09 0.09 16.97
C HIS A 526 1.71 1.21 16.01
N LEU A 527 0.40 1.39 15.80
CA LEU A 527 -0.17 2.35 14.86
C LEU A 527 -0.70 3.58 15.59
N ASN A 528 -0.84 4.71 14.89
CA ASN A 528 -1.48 5.93 15.43
C ASN A 528 -0.89 6.42 16.76
N GLY A 529 0.43 6.34 16.89
CA GLY A 529 1.18 6.80 18.08
C GLY A 529 1.30 5.78 19.22
N PHE A 530 0.89 4.52 19.04
CA PHE A 530 0.97 3.46 20.07
C PHE A 530 2.28 2.67 20.11
#